data_AF-A0A6I3N7G2-F1
#
_entry.id   AF-A0A6I3N7G2-F1
#
_cell.length_a   1.000
_cell.length_b   1.000
_cell.length_c   1.000
_cell.angle_alpha   90.00
_cell.angle_beta   90.00
_cell.angle_gamma   90.00
#
_symmetry.space_group_name_H-M   'P 1'
#
loop_
_entity.id
_entity.type
_entity.pdbx_description
1 polymer ?
#
loop_
_entity_poly.entity_id
_entity_poly.type
_entity_poly.pdbx_seq_one_letter_code
_entity_poly.pdbx_strand_id
1 'polypeptide(L)'
;MYIYNTTFCLEDSALDDWKSWLDEQYIPMMTADGSFSDVRIFRVLAENAGDSFSISVQFSVEALVNVQRWQKDKEQQLALDVTRRFGTKVLYFSTVLEVLV
;
A
#
# COMPACT_ATOMS: atom_id res chain seq x y z
N MET A 1 7.49 -12.96 -12.22
CA MET A 1 6.99 -12.57 -10.89
C MET A 1 7.11 -11.06 -10.75
N TYR A 2 6.09 -10.43 -10.20
CA TYR A 2 6.05 -8.98 -10.02
C TYR A 2 5.80 -8.64 -8.56
N ILE A 3 6.15 -7.41 -8.19
CA ILE A 3 5.78 -6.81 -6.92
C ILE A 3 4.80 -5.68 -7.18
N TYR A 4 3.68 -5.69 -6.49
CA TYR A 4 2.83 -4.52 -6.34
C TYR A 4 3.25 -3.78 -5.08
N ASN A 5 3.80 -2.58 -5.24
CA ASN A 5 4.25 -1.73 -4.15
C ASN A 5 3.30 -0.56 -3.99
N THR A 6 2.85 -0.32 -2.76
CA THR A 6 2.20 0.94 -2.38
C THR A 6 3.07 1.66 -1.36
N THR A 7 3.49 2.87 -1.71
CA THR A 7 4.23 3.76 -0.84
C THR A 7 3.24 4.71 -0.17
N PHE A 8 3.16 4.67 1.15
CA PHE A 8 2.38 5.58 1.97
C PHE A 8 3.30 6.64 2.57
N CYS A 9 2.94 7.92 2.45
CA CYS A 9 3.56 9.04 3.15
C CYS A 9 2.65 9.42 4.32
N LEU A 10 3.19 9.35 5.55
CA LEU A 10 2.43 9.54 6.77
C LEU A 10 2.97 10.71 7.57
N GLU A 11 2.07 11.50 8.16
CA GLU A 11 2.39 12.28 9.35
C GLU A 11 2.55 11.36 10.57
N ASP A 12 3.45 11.69 11.48
CA ASP A 12 3.67 10.93 12.73
C ASP A 12 2.37 10.68 13.51
N SER A 13 1.45 11.64 13.51
CA SER A 13 0.16 11.55 14.23
C SER A 13 -0.81 10.48 13.69
N ALA A 14 -0.59 9.98 12.46
CA ALA A 14 -1.46 9.01 11.80
C ALA A 14 -0.95 7.56 11.91
N LEU A 15 0.26 7.33 12.43
CA LEU A 15 0.93 6.04 12.35
C LEU A 15 0.16 4.88 13.01
N ASP A 16 -0.35 5.07 14.23
CA ASP A 16 -0.98 3.98 14.97
C ASP A 16 -2.34 3.58 14.39
N ASP A 17 -3.13 4.56 13.95
CA ASP A 17 -4.39 4.31 13.25
C ASP A 17 -4.14 3.69 11.86
N TRP A 18 -3.09 4.15 11.16
CA TRP A 18 -2.70 3.57 9.89
C TRP A 18 -2.24 2.12 10.02
N LYS A 19 -1.46 1.76 11.05
CA LYS A 19 -1.08 0.35 11.31
C LYS A 19 -2.30 -0.52 11.56
N SER A 20 -3.23 -0.04 12.39
CA SER A 20 -4.46 -0.77 12.67
C SER A 20 -5.29 -0.98 11.40
N TRP A 21 -5.44 0.07 10.58
CA TRP A 21 -6.09 -0.03 9.27
C TRP A 21 -5.36 -0.96 8.30
N LEU A 22 -4.04 -0.94 8.31
CA LEU A 22 -3.21 -1.78 7.45
C LEU A 22 -3.49 -3.26 7.70
N ASP A 23 -3.44 -3.66 8.96
CA ASP A 23 -3.61 -5.05 9.38
C ASP A 23 -5.07 -5.52 9.29
N GLU A 24 -6.02 -4.67 9.68
CA GLU A 24 -7.44 -5.05 9.76
C GLU A 24 -8.16 -4.95 8.42
N GLN A 25 -7.70 -4.11 7.49
CA GLN A 25 -8.45 -3.80 6.26
C GLN A 25 -7.60 -3.90 5.01
N TYR A 26 -6.48 -3.18 4.93
CA TYR A 26 -5.72 -3.07 3.67
C TYR A 26 -5.11 -4.40 3.25
N ILE A 27 -4.35 -5.06 4.13
CA ILE A 27 -3.73 -6.37 3.83
C ILE A 27 -4.81 -7.41 3.51
N PRO A 28 -5.86 -7.60 4.33
CA PRO A 28 -6.94 -8.51 3.99
C PRO A 28 -7.61 -8.22 2.65
N MET A 29 -7.83 -6.94 2.32
CA MET A 29 -8.40 -6.54 1.03
C MET A 29 -7.48 -6.90 -0.15
N MET A 30 -6.17 -6.72 0.00
CA MET A 30 -5.18 -7.07 -1.01
C MET A 30 -5.12 -8.58 -1.24
N THR A 31 -5.13 -9.38 -0.17
CA THR A 31 -4.93 -10.83 -0.26
C THR A 31 -6.22 -11.64 -0.44
N ALA A 32 -7.39 -10.98 -0.43
CA ALA A 32 -8.71 -11.65 -0.36
C ALA A 32 -8.97 -12.66 -1.48
N ASP A 33 -8.51 -12.39 -2.71
CA ASP A 33 -8.75 -13.24 -3.88
C ASP A 33 -7.60 -14.22 -4.16
N GLY A 34 -6.54 -14.19 -3.34
CA GLY A 34 -5.34 -14.99 -3.50
C GLY A 34 -4.39 -14.54 -4.61
N SER A 35 -4.68 -13.42 -5.29
CA SER A 35 -3.82 -12.89 -6.36
C SER A 35 -2.54 -12.25 -5.84
N PHE A 36 -2.56 -11.77 -4.59
CA PHE A 36 -1.45 -11.11 -3.92
C PHE A 36 -0.99 -11.93 -2.70
N SER A 37 0.31 -12.08 -2.54
CA SER A 37 0.93 -12.87 -1.47
C SER A 37 2.18 -12.18 -0.90
N ASP A 38 2.81 -12.81 0.11
CA ASP A 38 4.12 -12.44 0.64
C ASP A 38 4.26 -10.96 0.99
N VAL A 39 3.34 -10.49 1.84
CA VAL A 39 3.34 -9.10 2.30
C VAL A 39 4.67 -8.75 2.97
N ARG A 40 5.29 -7.65 2.53
CA ARG A 40 6.51 -7.10 3.11
C ARG A 40 6.34 -5.61 3.34
N ILE A 41 6.71 -5.16 4.54
CA ILE A 41 6.53 -3.77 4.97
C ILE A 41 7.90 -3.20 5.32
N PHE A 42 8.24 -2.06 4.70
CA PHE A 42 9.54 -1.42 4.87
C PHE A 42 9.37 0.07 5.17
N ARG A 43 10.21 0.60 6.04
CA ARG A 43 10.39 2.06 6.12
C ARG A 43 11.30 2.50 4.98
N VAL A 44 10.87 3.51 4.23
CA VAL A 44 11.71 4.16 3.23
C VAL A 44 12.68 5.09 3.97
N LEU A 45 13.98 4.81 3.84
CA LEU A 45 15.05 5.63 4.41
C LEU A 45 15.55 6.62 3.35
N ALA A 46 14.73 7.62 3.04
CA ALA A 46 15.17 8.79 2.28
C ALA A 46 15.52 9.93 3.25
N GLU A 47 16.26 10.95 2.81
CA GLU A 47 16.40 12.19 3.57
C GLU A 47 15.00 12.83 3.72
N ASN A 48 14.41 12.67 4.90
CA ASN A 48 13.05 13.12 5.17
C ASN A 48 13.00 14.66 5.13
N ALA A 49 12.02 15.20 4.40
CA ALA A 49 11.64 16.60 4.50
C ALA A 49 10.62 16.76 5.65
N GLY A 50 11.11 17.04 6.86
CA GLY A 50 10.27 17.42 8.01
C GLY A 50 9.62 16.24 8.76
N ASP A 51 8.38 16.45 9.22
CA ASP A 51 7.63 15.58 10.16
C ASP A 51 6.85 14.43 9.49
N SER A 52 7.28 14.01 8.30
CA SER A 52 6.66 12.91 7.57
C SER A 52 7.67 11.85 7.17
N PHE A 53 7.20 10.61 7.09
CA PHE A 53 8.01 9.48 6.64
C PHE A 53 7.21 8.59 5.70
N SER A 54 7.92 7.80 4.89
CA SER A 54 7.29 6.89 3.95
C SER A 54 7.42 5.43 4.38
N ILE A 55 6.35 4.66 4.24
CA ILE A 55 6.32 3.21 4.38
C ILE A 55 5.98 2.60 3.02
N SER A 56 6.76 1.62 2.60
CA SER A 56 6.51 0.78 1.43
C SER A 56 5.84 -0.52 1.89
N VAL A 57 4.67 -0.82 1.35
CA VAL A 57 3.96 -2.09 1.53
C VAL A 57 3.95 -2.81 0.20
N GLN A 58 4.49 -4.02 0.18
CA GLN A 58 4.75 -4.79 -1.02
C GLN A 58 4.06 -6.13 -0.98
N PHE A 59 3.51 -6.54 -2.11
CA PHE A 59 2.93 -7.86 -2.33
C PHE A 59 3.53 -8.51 -3.58
N SER A 60 3.79 -9.81 -3.50
CA SER A 60 4.09 -10.63 -4.67
C SER A 60 2.83 -10.86 -5.49
N VAL A 61 2.96 -10.84 -6.82
CA VAL A 61 1.89 -11.13 -7.77
C VAL A 61 2.44 -11.81 -9.02
N GLU A 62 1.80 -12.91 -9.44
CA GLU A 62 2.29 -13.74 -10.53
C GLU A 62 2.08 -13.11 -11.92
N ALA A 63 0.97 -12.39 -12.11
CA ALA A 63 0.57 -11.87 -13.40
C ALA A 63 0.05 -10.43 -13.33
N LEU A 64 0.48 -9.58 -14.26
CA LEU A 64 0.06 -8.17 -14.36
C LEU A 64 -1.46 -8.00 -14.51
N VAL A 65 -2.14 -8.98 -15.12
CA VAL A 65 -3.61 -8.97 -15.24
C VAL A 65 -4.31 -8.94 -13.88
N ASN A 66 -3.70 -9.54 -12.85
CA ASN A 66 -4.25 -9.52 -11.49
C ASN A 66 -4.16 -8.13 -10.88
N VAL A 67 -3.05 -7.41 -11.12
CA VAL A 67 -2.90 -6.01 -10.71
C VAL A 67 -3.95 -5.14 -11.39
N GLN A 68 -4.13 -5.29 -12.70
CA GLN A 68 -5.13 -4.52 -13.46
C GLN A 68 -6.56 -4.79 -12.97
N ARG A 69 -6.89 -6.05 -12.68
CA ARG A 69 -8.19 -6.42 -12.12
C ARG A 69 -8.41 -5.77 -10.76
N TRP A 70 -7.43 -5.89 -9.87
CA TRP A 70 -7.50 -5.29 -8.54
C TRP A 70 -7.65 -3.77 -8.62
N GLN A 71 -6.89 -3.10 -9.48
CA GLN A 71 -7.00 -1.65 -9.67
C GLN A 71 -8.41 -1.25 -10.12
N LYS A 72 -8.94 -1.93 -11.13
CA LYS A 72 -10.30 -1.70 -11.62
C LYS A 72 -11.37 -1.89 -10.54
N ASP A 73 -11.22 -2.91 -9.71
CA ASP A 73 -12.26 -3.33 -8.78
C ASP A 73 -12.17 -2.65 -7.41
N LYS A 74 -10.96 -2.21 -7.00
CA LYS A 74 -10.66 -1.80 -5.60
C LYS A 74 -9.96 -0.46 -5.45
N GLU A 75 -9.28 0.06 -6.46
CA GLU A 75 -8.47 1.30 -6.31
C GLU A 75 -9.32 2.51 -5.90
N GLN A 76 -10.52 2.65 -6.46
CA GLN A 76 -11.45 3.71 -6.07
C GLN A 76 -11.93 3.55 -4.63
N GLN A 77 -12.23 2.33 -4.20
CA GLN A 77 -12.65 2.05 -2.82
C GLN A 77 -11.52 2.41 -1.85
N LEU A 78 -10.29 1.99 -2.15
CA LEU A 78 -9.11 2.31 -1.36
C LEU A 78 -8.92 3.83 -1.21
N ALA A 79 -9.03 4.59 -2.31
CA ALA A 79 -8.87 6.04 -2.28
C ALA A 79 -9.91 6.72 -1.37
N LEU A 80 -11.16 6.26 -1.42
CA LEU A 80 -12.24 6.76 -0.57
C LEU A 80 -12.01 6.41 0.90
N ASP A 81 -11.60 5.16 1.19
CA ASP A 81 -11.35 4.70 2.56
C ASP A 81 -10.18 5.46 3.21
N VAL A 82 -9.07 5.64 2.49
CA VAL A 82 -7.92 6.42 2.97
C VAL A 82 -8.31 7.88 3.19
N THR A 83 -8.98 8.51 2.22
CA THR A 83 -9.42 9.91 2.35
C THR A 83 -10.37 10.10 3.52
N ARG A 84 -11.32 9.17 3.70
CA ARG A 84 -12.31 9.24 4.78
C ARG A 84 -11.68 9.05 6.16
N ARG A 85 -10.70 8.15 6.29
CA ARG A 85 -10.09 7.81 7.57
C ARG A 85 -8.98 8.79 7.96
N PHE A 86 -8.12 9.16 7.01
CA PHE A 86 -6.89 9.89 7.29
C PHE A 86 -6.87 11.33 6.75
N GLY A 87 -7.82 11.71 5.90
CA GLY A 87 -7.83 13.03 5.26
C GLY A 87 -6.54 13.28 4.50
N THR A 88 -5.81 14.34 4.86
CA THR A 88 -4.53 14.71 4.24
C THR A 88 -3.31 14.11 4.93
N LYS A 89 -3.49 13.41 6.06
CA LYS A 89 -2.38 12.91 6.89
C LYS A 89 -1.69 11.67 6.32
N VAL A 90 -2.38 10.97 5.41
CA VAL A 90 -1.85 9.80 4.71
C VAL A 90 -2.08 10.01 3.22
N LEU A 91 -0.99 10.12 2.48
CA LEU A 91 -0.98 10.12 1.02
C LEU A 91 -0.35 8.82 0.54
N TYR A 92 -0.70 8.34 -0.64
CA TYR A 92 -0.06 7.15 -1.19
C TYR A 92 0.00 7.16 -2.71
N PHE A 93 0.88 6.33 -3.23
CA PHE A 93 0.91 5.98 -4.65
C PHE A 93 1.39 4.54 -4.80
N SER A 94 1.02 3.91 -5.92
CA SER A 94 1.41 2.53 -6.22
C SER A 94 2.30 2.43 -7.44
N THR A 95 3.19 1.46 -7.43
CA THR A 95 4.07 1.09 -8.54
C THR A 95 4.08 -0.42 -8.73
N VAL A 96 4.34 -0.86 -9.95
CA VAL A 96 4.56 -2.28 -10.27
C VAL A 96 6.04 -2.46 -10.57
N LEU A 97 6.68 -3.41 -9.87
CA LEU A 97 8.09 -3.75 -10.06
C LEU A 97 8.18 -5.15 -10.66
N GLU A 98 9.11 -5.34 -11.58
CA GLU A 98 9.49 -6.67 -12.06
C GLU A 98 10.61 -7.24 -11.20
N VAL A 99 10.48 -8.50 -10.81
CA VAL A 99 11.55 -9.21 -10.09
C VAL A 99 12.53 -9.77 -11.11
N LEU A 100 13.78 -9.30 -11.07
CA LEU A 100 14.84 -9.69 -12.01
C LEU A 100 15.72 -10.84 -11.49
N VAL A 101 15.81 -11.00 -10.16
CA VAL A 101 16.64 -12.01 -9.47
C VAL A 101 15.97 -12.51 -8.19
#